data_AF-A0A842KKE0-F1
#
_entry.id   AF-A0A842KKE0-F1
#
_cell.length_a   1.000
_cell.length_b   1.000
_cell.length_c   1.000
_cell.angle_alpha   90.00
_cell.angle_beta   90.00
_cell.angle_gamma   90.00
#
_symmetry.space_group_name_H-M   'P 1'
#
loop_
_entity.id
_entity.type
_entity.pdbx_description
1 polymer ?
#
loop_
_entity_poly.entity_id
_entity_poly.type
_entity_poly.pdbx_seq_one_letter_code
_entity_poly.pdbx_strand_id
1 'polypeptide(L)'
;ITYMKGDATTAAETLTVPANSRATVLPRNTLGTGDDPAHDFSARVECTNGQQIVAERPMYFNYMGKWTGGHDVVGAIETSTVFYFAEGTCRPGFDPYISIQNPGGTAAEVAITYMKGDATTAAETLTVPANSRATVLPRNTLGTGDDPAHDFSARVECTNGQQIVAERPMYFNYMGKWTGGHDVVGAIETSTVFYFAEGTCRPGFDPYISIQNPGGTAAEVAITYMKGDATTAAETL
;
A
#
# COMPACT_ATOMS: atom_id res chain seq x y z
N ILE A 1 18.02 8.64 -7.37
CA ILE A 1 16.60 8.61 -6.96
C ILE A 1 15.83 9.45 -7.95
N THR A 2 14.81 8.88 -8.57
CA THR A 2 13.93 9.58 -9.51
C THR A 2 12.55 9.69 -8.88
N TYR A 3 12.06 10.90 -8.71
CA TYR A 3 10.72 11.22 -8.25
C TYR A 3 9.80 11.40 -9.47
N MET A 4 8.71 10.63 -9.53
CA MET A 4 7.69 10.72 -10.57
C MET A 4 6.42 11.35 -9.98
N LYS A 5 5.94 12.43 -10.59
CA LYS A 5 4.77 13.19 -10.14
C LYS A 5 3.52 12.86 -10.97
N GLY A 6 2.36 13.28 -10.48
CA GLY A 6 1.07 13.04 -11.16
C GLY A 6 0.91 13.79 -12.49
N ASP A 7 1.66 14.87 -12.69
CA ASP A 7 1.68 15.68 -13.92
C ASP A 7 2.64 15.11 -15.00
N ALA A 8 3.15 13.89 -14.81
CA ALA A 8 4.15 13.21 -15.65
C ALA A 8 5.50 13.93 -15.75
N THR A 9 5.78 14.91 -14.89
CA THR A 9 7.12 15.48 -14.74
C THR A 9 7.90 14.75 -13.65
N THR A 10 9.22 14.83 -13.73
CA THR A 10 10.12 14.14 -12.81
C THR A 10 11.15 15.08 -12.19
N ALA A 11 11.59 14.77 -10.98
CA ALA A 11 12.79 15.35 -10.37
C ALA A 11 13.75 14.23 -9.99
N ALA A 12 15.04 14.52 -9.83
CA ALA A 12 16.00 13.50 -9.46
C ALA A 12 17.14 14.06 -8.61
N GLU A 13 17.69 13.19 -7.78
CA GLU A 13 18.90 13.45 -7.01
C GLU A 13 19.77 12.19 -6.91
N THR A 14 21.05 12.38 -6.58
CA THR A 14 22.02 11.29 -6.44
C THR A 14 22.70 11.38 -5.09
N LEU A 15 23.07 10.23 -4.54
CA LEU A 15 23.88 10.14 -3.33
C LEU A 15 24.80 8.93 -3.41
N THR A 16 25.87 8.96 -2.60
CA THR A 16 26.70 7.78 -2.32
C THR A 16 26.39 7.30 -0.92
N VAL A 17 26.13 6.00 -0.77
CA VAL A 17 26.03 5.33 0.54
C VAL A 17 27.32 4.54 0.73
N PRO A 18 28.20 4.93 1.69
CA PRO A 18 29.42 4.18 1.98
C PRO A 18 29.16 2.72 2.35
N ALA A 19 30.17 1.86 2.19
CA ALA A 19 30.08 0.45 2.61
C ALA A 19 29.72 0.34 4.10
N ASN A 20 28.85 -0.63 4.43
CA ASN A 20 28.38 -0.90 5.80
C ASN A 20 27.80 0.34 6.51
N SER A 21 27.05 1.17 5.77
CA SER A 21 26.46 2.39 6.31
C SER A 21 25.04 2.61 5.79
N ARG A 22 24.34 3.59 6.36
CA ARG A 22 23.05 4.09 5.85
C ARG A 22 23.13 5.58 5.54
N ALA A 23 22.26 6.04 4.66
CA ALA A 23 22.05 7.46 4.37
C ALA A 23 20.55 7.79 4.43
N THR A 24 20.24 9.07 4.63
CA THR A 24 18.88 9.60 4.55
C THR A 24 18.82 10.64 3.44
N VAL A 25 17.81 10.54 2.60
CA VAL A 25 17.40 11.61 1.68
C VAL A 25 16.11 12.21 2.18
N LEU A 26 15.99 13.54 2.09
CA LEU A 26 14.77 14.26 2.44
C LEU A 26 14.10 14.72 1.14
N PRO A 27 13.07 14.03 0.62
CA PRO A 27 12.43 14.38 -0.65
C PRO A 27 12.01 15.84 -0.74
N ARG A 28 11.57 16.42 0.39
CA ARG A 28 11.20 17.85 0.49
C ARG A 28 12.31 18.84 0.10
N ASN A 29 13.59 18.44 0.21
CA ASN A 29 14.69 19.31 -0.20
C ASN A 29 14.78 19.44 -1.73
N THR A 30 14.30 18.43 -2.44
CA THR A 30 14.28 18.37 -3.92
C THR A 30 12.93 18.80 -4.48
N LEU A 31 11.84 18.38 -3.84
CA LEU A 31 10.46 18.57 -4.33
C LEU A 31 9.79 19.82 -3.74
N GLY A 32 10.32 20.42 -2.68
CA GLY A 32 9.65 21.48 -1.94
C GLY A 32 8.55 20.98 -1.01
N THR A 33 7.69 21.90 -0.58
CA THR A 33 6.54 21.63 0.28
C THR A 33 5.35 22.51 -0.14
N GLY A 34 4.16 21.92 -0.23
CA GLY A 34 2.91 22.60 -0.54
C GLY A 34 1.71 21.70 -0.27
N ASP A 35 0.54 22.30 -0.11
CA ASP A 35 -0.75 21.60 0.06
C ASP A 35 -1.44 21.51 -1.31
N ASP A 36 -0.80 20.80 -2.24
CA ASP A 36 -1.27 20.67 -3.62
C ASP A 36 -0.77 19.35 -4.26
N PRO A 37 -1.42 18.88 -5.36
CA PRO A 37 -1.04 17.64 -6.02
C PRO A 37 0.36 17.61 -6.65
N ALA A 38 1.03 18.77 -6.83
CA ALA A 38 2.37 18.80 -7.39
C ALA A 38 3.45 18.34 -6.39
N HIS A 39 3.09 18.23 -5.11
CA HIS A 39 3.96 17.71 -4.05
C HIS A 39 3.74 16.23 -3.74
N ASP A 40 2.75 15.59 -4.38
CA ASP A 40 2.61 14.14 -4.37
C ASP A 40 3.65 13.50 -5.30
N PHE A 41 4.33 12.46 -4.82
CA PHE A 41 5.35 11.77 -5.61
C PHE A 41 5.33 10.26 -5.38
N SER A 42 5.83 9.54 -6.38
CA SER A 42 6.38 8.19 -6.21
C SER A 42 7.89 8.25 -6.48
N ALA A 43 8.66 7.26 -6.06
CA ALA A 43 10.11 7.26 -6.26
C ALA A 43 10.61 5.93 -6.84
N ARG A 44 11.61 6.01 -7.72
CA ARG A 44 12.47 4.89 -8.10
C ARG A 44 13.85 5.14 -7.48
N VAL A 45 14.30 4.23 -6.62
CA VAL A 45 15.64 4.25 -6.04
C VAL A 45 16.47 3.20 -6.78
N GLU A 46 17.50 3.66 -7.49
CA GLU A 46 18.35 2.80 -8.32
C GLU A 46 19.80 2.91 -7.89
N CYS A 47 20.45 1.76 -7.71
CA CYS A 47 21.90 1.70 -7.55
C CYS A 47 22.56 1.59 -8.93
N THR A 48 23.34 2.59 -9.31
CA THR A 48 23.86 2.71 -10.68
C THR A 48 25.16 1.96 -10.93
N ASN A 49 25.77 1.37 -9.90
CA ASN A 49 27.01 0.59 -10.00
C ASN A 49 26.79 -0.92 -9.78
N GLY A 50 25.53 -1.38 -9.73
CA GLY A 50 25.16 -2.79 -9.59
C GLY A 50 25.23 -3.35 -8.16
N GLN A 51 25.55 -2.54 -7.14
CA GLN A 51 25.49 -2.98 -5.74
C GLN A 51 24.03 -3.21 -5.32
N GLN A 52 23.79 -4.31 -4.61
CA GLN A 52 22.48 -4.55 -3.99
C GLN A 52 22.30 -3.63 -2.77
N ILE A 53 21.14 -2.98 -2.70
CA ILE A 53 20.76 -2.02 -1.66
C ILE A 53 19.35 -2.35 -1.13
N VAL A 54 19.02 -1.81 0.04
CA VAL A 54 17.66 -1.82 0.60
C VAL A 54 17.21 -0.37 0.76
N ALA A 55 15.93 -0.11 0.49
CA ALA A 55 15.32 1.19 0.68
C ALA A 55 13.94 1.03 1.34
N GLU A 56 13.64 1.92 2.28
CA GLU A 56 12.34 2.04 2.94
C GLU A 56 11.94 3.52 3.00
N ARG A 57 10.65 3.79 3.17
CA ARG A 57 10.07 5.14 3.19
C ARG A 57 9.25 5.35 4.47
N PRO A 58 9.91 5.79 5.57
CA PRO A 58 9.19 6.23 6.76
C PRO A 58 8.56 7.60 6.51
N MET A 59 7.33 7.76 6.98
CA MET A 59 6.59 9.01 6.90
C MET A 59 5.92 9.32 8.23
N TYR A 60 5.95 10.60 8.62
CA TYR A 60 5.26 11.11 9.80
C TYR A 60 4.38 12.28 9.37
N PHE A 61 3.16 12.31 9.87
CA PHE A 61 2.14 13.20 9.34
C PHE A 61 1.24 13.79 10.42
N ASN A 62 0.68 14.95 10.09
CA ASN A 62 -0.55 15.47 10.65
C ASN A 62 -1.57 15.54 9.51
N TYR A 63 -2.21 14.41 9.25
CA TYR A 63 -3.11 14.22 8.12
C TYR A 63 -4.35 15.10 8.29
N MET A 64 -4.54 16.03 7.35
CA MET A 64 -5.61 17.03 7.30
C MET A 64 -5.78 17.85 8.60
N GLY A 65 -4.72 18.01 9.39
CA GLY A 65 -4.79 18.68 10.69
C GLY A 65 -5.59 17.92 11.76
N LYS A 66 -5.93 16.64 11.52
CA LYS A 66 -6.83 15.84 12.36
C LYS A 66 -6.16 14.61 12.95
N TRP A 67 -5.40 13.86 12.14
CA TRP A 67 -4.83 12.58 12.56
C TRP A 67 -3.31 12.65 12.52
N THR A 68 -2.70 12.54 13.69
CA THR A 68 -1.25 12.47 13.80
C THR A 68 -0.80 11.02 13.81
N GLY A 69 0.32 10.72 13.16
CA GLY A 69 0.87 9.38 13.15
C GLY A 69 2.12 9.27 12.29
N GLY A 70 2.47 8.03 11.99
CA GLY A 70 3.49 7.70 11.02
C GLY A 70 3.28 6.29 10.51
N HIS A 71 3.87 6.01 9.36
CA HIS A 71 3.95 4.67 8.79
C HIS A 71 5.27 4.51 8.04
N ASP A 72 5.59 3.29 7.67
CA ASP A 72 6.79 2.95 6.91
C ASP A 72 6.45 1.85 5.91
N VAL A 73 7.23 1.76 4.83
CA VAL A 73 7.11 0.70 3.84
C VAL A 73 8.47 0.44 3.20
N VAL A 74 8.82 -0.84 3.05
CA VAL A 74 9.99 -1.25 2.26
C VAL A 74 9.64 -1.10 0.78
N GLY A 75 10.58 -0.60 -0.02
CA GLY A 75 10.38 -0.44 -1.46
C GLY A 75 10.16 -1.77 -2.18
N ALA A 76 9.26 -1.77 -3.17
CA ALA A 76 9.07 -2.91 -4.04
C ALA A 76 10.37 -3.26 -4.79
N ILE A 77 10.78 -4.53 -4.74
CA ILE A 77 11.97 -5.03 -5.45
C ILE A 77 11.67 -5.42 -6.91
N GLU A 78 10.39 -5.57 -7.24
CA GLU A 78 9.90 -5.92 -8.56
C GLU A 78 8.66 -5.10 -8.91
N THR A 79 8.51 -4.83 -10.20
CA THR A 79 7.26 -4.33 -10.78
C THR A 79 6.40 -5.51 -11.23
N SER A 80 5.08 -5.36 -11.26
CA SER A 80 4.16 -6.40 -11.73
C SER A 80 3.01 -5.80 -12.55
N THR A 81 2.30 -6.62 -13.32
CA THR A 81 1.00 -6.26 -13.91
C THR A 81 -0.16 -6.46 -12.93
N VAL A 82 0.06 -7.07 -11.77
CA VAL A 82 -0.99 -7.31 -10.78
C VAL A 82 -0.47 -7.14 -9.36
N PHE A 83 -1.29 -6.53 -8.51
CA PHE A 83 -1.07 -6.35 -7.08
C PHE A 83 -2.34 -6.67 -6.30
N TYR A 84 -2.17 -7.33 -5.16
CA TYR A 84 -3.22 -7.79 -4.27
C TYR A 84 -3.09 -7.14 -2.89
N PHE A 85 -4.21 -6.67 -2.35
CA PHE A 85 -4.32 -6.06 -1.03
C PHE A 85 -5.45 -6.72 -0.26
N ALA A 86 -5.13 -7.43 0.82
CA ALA A 86 -6.12 -8.18 1.58
C ALA A 86 -6.98 -7.34 2.54
N GLU A 87 -6.55 -6.11 2.82
CA GLU A 87 -7.20 -5.21 3.77
C GLU A 87 -7.65 -3.93 3.07
N GLY A 88 -8.65 -3.27 3.64
CA GLY A 88 -9.26 -2.04 3.16
C GLY A 88 -10.59 -1.80 3.87
N THR A 89 -10.83 -0.56 4.27
CA THR A 89 -12.16 -0.18 4.75
C THR A 89 -12.46 1.28 4.41
N CYS A 90 -13.70 1.51 3.99
CA CYS A 90 -14.30 2.82 3.80
C CYS A 90 -15.24 3.16 4.98
N ARG A 91 -15.15 2.45 6.11
CA ARG A 91 -15.90 2.77 7.31
C ARG A 91 -15.57 4.18 7.83
N PRO A 92 -16.47 4.80 8.61
CA PRO A 92 -16.19 6.07 9.26
C PRO A 92 -14.90 6.01 10.09
N GLY A 93 -14.04 7.03 9.93
CA GLY A 93 -12.77 7.11 10.65
C GLY A 93 -11.57 6.52 9.92
N PHE A 94 -11.71 6.04 8.68
CA PHE A 94 -10.60 5.54 7.87
C PHE A 94 -10.61 6.15 6.48
N ASP A 95 -9.51 6.74 6.03
CA ASP A 95 -9.34 7.20 4.66
C ASP A 95 -8.36 6.27 3.92
N PRO A 96 -8.88 5.31 3.11
CA PRO A 96 -8.05 4.43 2.30
C PRO A 96 -7.63 5.11 1.00
N TYR A 97 -6.47 4.71 0.51
CA TYR A 97 -5.92 5.12 -0.78
C TYR A 97 -5.31 3.92 -1.50
N ILE A 98 -5.30 3.97 -2.82
CA ILE A 98 -4.45 3.09 -3.64
C ILE A 98 -3.57 4.01 -4.49
N SER A 99 -2.26 3.93 -4.27
CA SER A 99 -1.24 4.69 -4.97
C SER A 99 -0.61 3.79 -6.03
N ILE A 100 -0.62 4.24 -7.29
CA ILE A 100 -0.07 3.49 -8.42
C ILE A 100 1.07 4.29 -9.03
N GLN A 101 2.23 3.66 -9.16
CA GLN A 101 3.38 4.17 -9.89
C GLN A 101 3.49 3.43 -11.23
N ASN A 102 3.69 4.19 -12.31
CA ASN A 102 4.07 3.66 -13.61
C ASN A 102 5.51 4.08 -13.93
N PRO A 103 6.51 3.21 -13.64
CA PRO A 103 7.91 3.50 -13.96
C PRO A 103 8.25 3.28 -15.44
N GLY A 104 7.29 2.84 -16.25
CA GLY A 104 7.51 2.50 -17.66
C GLY A 104 7.41 3.69 -18.62
N GLY A 105 7.84 3.43 -19.85
CA GLY A 105 7.81 4.39 -20.95
C GLY A 105 6.48 4.48 -21.70
N THR A 106 5.48 3.65 -21.35
CA THR A 106 4.13 3.68 -21.93
C THR A 106 3.08 3.87 -20.86
N ALA A 107 1.91 4.39 -21.22
CA ALA A 107 0.80 4.54 -20.28
C ALA A 107 0.31 3.17 -19.79
N ALA A 108 0.03 3.06 -18.49
CA ALA A 108 -0.58 1.88 -17.89
C ALA A 108 -2.10 2.03 -17.87
N GLU A 109 -2.81 1.07 -18.45
CA GLU A 109 -4.27 0.96 -18.31
C GLU A 109 -4.55 0.08 -17.10
N VAL A 110 -5.13 0.66 -16.04
CA VAL A 110 -5.29 0.00 -14.75
C VAL A 110 -6.76 -0.22 -14.44
N ALA A 111 -7.11 -1.44 -14.07
CA ALA A 111 -8.39 -1.82 -13.50
C ALA A 111 -8.21 -2.18 -12.03
N ILE A 112 -9.07 -1.66 -11.17
CA ILE A 112 -9.10 -1.97 -9.74
C ILE A 112 -10.41 -2.68 -9.45
N THR A 113 -10.34 -3.89 -8.92
CA THR A 113 -11.50 -4.65 -8.45
C THR A 113 -11.51 -4.68 -6.93
N TYR A 114 -12.58 -4.16 -6.33
CA TYR A 114 -12.85 -4.23 -4.90
C TYR A 114 -13.74 -5.44 -4.60
N MET A 115 -13.26 -6.36 -3.76
CA MET A 115 -14.05 -7.48 -3.24
C MET A 115 -14.47 -7.13 -1.82
N LYS A 116 -15.78 -6.97 -1.61
CA LYS A 116 -16.35 -6.36 -0.39
C LYS A 116 -16.71 -7.42 0.64
N GLY A 117 -16.80 -7.03 1.90
CA GLY A 117 -17.13 -7.92 3.03
C GLY A 117 -18.56 -8.49 3.00
N ASP A 118 -19.42 -7.99 2.10
CA ASP A 118 -20.76 -8.52 1.81
C ASP A 118 -20.78 -9.52 0.63
N ALA A 119 -19.61 -9.97 0.18
CA ALA A 119 -19.39 -10.85 -0.97
C ALA A 119 -19.81 -10.28 -2.34
N THR A 120 -20.11 -8.99 -2.44
CA THR A 120 -20.29 -8.30 -3.73
C THR A 120 -19.00 -7.60 -4.17
N THR A 121 -18.93 -7.18 -5.43
CA THR A 121 -17.75 -6.51 -5.99
C THR A 121 -18.08 -5.15 -6.60
N ALA A 122 -17.11 -4.25 -6.60
CA ALA A 122 -17.15 -3.02 -7.39
C ALA A 122 -15.83 -2.87 -8.16
N ALA A 123 -15.80 -2.04 -9.20
CA ALA A 123 -14.58 -1.81 -9.96
C ALA A 123 -14.50 -0.37 -10.49
N GLU A 124 -13.28 0.08 -10.72
CA GLU A 124 -12.97 1.32 -11.41
C GLU A 124 -11.74 1.16 -12.32
N THR A 125 -11.60 2.05 -13.30
CA THR A 125 -10.48 2.04 -14.25
C THR A 125 -9.85 3.41 -14.34
N LEU A 126 -8.53 3.45 -14.52
CA LEU A 126 -7.78 4.68 -14.75
C LEU A 126 -6.60 4.43 -15.69
N THR A 127 -6.10 5.52 -16.28
CA THR A 127 -4.84 5.51 -17.04
C THR A 127 -3.77 6.23 -16.24
N VAL A 128 -2.62 5.59 -16.05
CA VAL A 128 -1.44 6.21 -15.43
C VAL A 128 -0.41 6.50 -16.53
N PRO A 129 -0.15 7.78 -16.87
CA PRO A 129 0.83 8.13 -17.91
C PRO A 129 2.22 7.52 -17.66
N ALA A 130 3.04 7.44 -18.71
CA ALA A 130 4.42 7.00 -18.61
C ALA A 130 5.22 7.85 -17.60
N ASN A 131 6.13 7.22 -16.85
CA ASN A 131 6.98 7.88 -15.83
C ASN A 131 6.19 8.78 -14.86
N SER A 132 5.02 8.33 -14.42
CA SER A 132 4.12 9.12 -13.58
C SER A 132 3.48 8.28 -12.48
N ARG A 133 2.55 8.88 -11.75
CA ARG A 133 1.80 8.23 -10.67
C ARG A 133 0.33 8.65 -10.67
N ALA A 134 -0.52 7.87 -10.04
CA ALA A 134 -1.91 8.24 -9.77
C ALA A 134 -2.38 7.71 -8.41
N THR A 135 -3.22 8.46 -7.70
CA THR A 135 -3.88 8.01 -6.46
C THR A 135 -5.35 7.85 -6.75
N VAL A 136 -5.96 6.77 -6.29
CA VAL A 136 -7.41 6.66 -6.18
C VAL A 136 -7.81 6.60 -4.71
N LEU A 137 -9.03 7.09 -4.44
CA LEU A 137 -9.66 7.02 -3.12
C LEU A 137 -10.80 6.02 -3.25
N PRO A 138 -10.68 4.78 -2.73
CA PRO A 138 -11.73 3.77 -2.82
C PRO A 138 -13.10 4.28 -2.34
N ARG A 139 -13.15 5.22 -1.40
CA ARG A 139 -14.38 5.88 -0.93
C ARG A 139 -15.18 6.55 -2.05
N ASN A 140 -14.53 7.06 -3.09
CA ASN A 140 -15.23 7.69 -4.23
C ASN A 140 -16.08 6.67 -5.00
N THR A 141 -15.67 5.40 -5.02
CA THR A 141 -16.36 4.29 -5.69
C THR A 141 -17.28 3.54 -4.74
N LEU A 142 -16.83 3.27 -3.53
CA LEU A 142 -17.52 2.40 -2.56
C LEU A 142 -18.47 3.16 -1.63
N GLY A 143 -18.34 4.49 -1.53
CA GLY A 143 -19.07 5.27 -0.53
C GLY A 143 -18.48 5.13 0.88
N THR A 144 -19.26 5.50 1.89
CA THR A 144 -18.90 5.43 3.32
C THR A 144 -20.08 4.86 4.09
N GLY A 145 -19.83 3.85 4.92
CA GLY A 145 -20.87 3.22 5.72
C GLY A 145 -20.26 2.33 6.79
N ASP A 146 -20.99 2.13 7.87
CA ASP A 146 -20.56 1.29 8.99
C ASP A 146 -21.14 -0.13 8.87
N ASP A 147 -20.84 -0.79 7.76
CA ASP A 147 -21.36 -2.11 7.41
C ASP A 147 -20.32 -2.93 6.59
N PRO A 148 -20.51 -4.26 6.46
CA PRO A 148 -19.57 -5.11 5.73
C PRO A 148 -19.40 -4.76 4.25
N ALA A 149 -20.34 -4.04 3.63
CA ALA A 149 -20.22 -3.63 2.23
C ALA A 149 -19.13 -2.56 2.02
N HIS A 150 -18.65 -1.95 3.11
CA HIS A 150 -17.60 -0.93 3.09
C HIS A 150 -16.24 -1.44 3.58
N ASP A 151 -16.15 -2.68 4.04
CA ASP A 151 -14.87 -3.38 4.15
C ASP A 151 -14.54 -4.03 2.80
N PHE A 152 -13.28 -3.97 2.37
CA PHE A 152 -12.87 -4.46 1.06
C PHE A 152 -11.45 -4.99 1.05
N SER A 153 -11.20 -5.89 0.10
CA SER A 153 -9.87 -6.16 -0.44
C SER A 153 -9.80 -5.65 -1.88
N ALA A 154 -8.59 -5.43 -2.41
CA ALA A 154 -8.42 -4.89 -3.76
C ALA A 154 -7.49 -5.77 -4.61
N ARG A 155 -7.82 -5.94 -5.88
CA ARG A 155 -6.93 -6.41 -6.94
C ARG A 155 -6.71 -5.26 -7.91
N VAL A 156 -5.47 -4.82 -8.05
CA VAL A 156 -5.04 -3.78 -8.99
C VAL A 156 -4.34 -4.48 -10.15
N GLU A 157 -4.86 -4.33 -11.36
CA GLU A 157 -4.38 -5.02 -12.55
C GLU A 157 -4.11 -4.05 -13.68
N CYS A 158 -2.96 -4.17 -14.34
CA CYS A 158 -2.66 -3.46 -15.56
C CYS A 158 -3.04 -4.30 -16.79
N THR A 159 -4.06 -3.86 -17.52
CA THR A 159 -4.71 -4.63 -18.60
C THR A 159 -3.97 -4.60 -19.93
N ASN A 160 -3.05 -3.65 -20.11
CA ASN A 160 -2.25 -3.51 -21.32
C ASN A 160 -0.80 -4.05 -21.17
N GLY A 161 -0.51 -4.75 -20.06
CA GLY A 161 0.78 -5.41 -19.83
C GLY A 161 1.92 -4.51 -19.35
N GLN A 162 1.69 -3.21 -19.17
CA GLN A 162 2.67 -2.32 -18.56
C GLN A 162 2.90 -2.72 -17.10
N GLN A 163 4.18 -2.78 -16.72
CA GLN A 163 4.58 -3.07 -15.35
C GLN A 163 4.38 -1.83 -14.47
N ILE A 164 3.75 -2.01 -13.31
CA ILE A 164 3.45 -0.95 -12.33
C ILE A 164 3.99 -1.34 -10.95
N VAL A 165 3.90 -0.41 -10.01
CA VAL A 165 3.98 -0.68 -8.56
C VAL A 165 2.71 -0.12 -7.92
N ALA A 166 2.11 -0.86 -6.98
CA ALA A 166 0.98 -0.38 -6.22
C ALA A 166 1.24 -0.45 -4.70
N GLU A 167 0.86 0.61 -4.02
CA GLU A 167 0.88 0.74 -2.56
C GLU A 167 -0.53 1.09 -2.05
N ARG A 168 -0.82 0.75 -0.80
CA ARG A 168 -2.09 1.07 -0.16
C ARG A 168 -1.86 1.78 1.18
N PRO A 169 -1.69 3.11 1.15
CA PRO A 169 -1.69 3.92 2.35
C PRO A 169 -3.11 4.07 2.90
N MET A 170 -3.23 4.11 4.22
CA MET A 170 -4.47 4.41 4.92
C MET A 170 -4.16 5.29 6.11
N TYR A 171 -5.03 6.27 6.37
CA TYR A 171 -4.98 7.11 7.56
C TYR A 171 -6.27 6.95 8.33
N PHE A 172 -6.23 6.95 9.66
CA PHE A 172 -7.40 6.62 10.44
C PHE A 172 -7.42 7.24 11.83
N ASN A 173 -8.61 7.22 12.44
CA ASN A 173 -8.85 7.30 13.87
C ASN A 173 -9.59 6.03 14.32
N TYR A 174 -8.82 5.00 14.64
CA TYR A 174 -9.30 3.67 14.97
C TYR A 174 -10.12 3.70 16.26
N MET A 175 -11.39 3.29 16.17
CA MET A 175 -12.38 3.32 17.24
C MET A 175 -12.53 4.69 17.95
N GLY A 176 -12.18 5.78 17.28
CA GLY A 176 -12.18 7.12 17.90
C GLY A 176 -11.10 7.32 18.97
N LYS A 177 -10.14 6.38 19.11
CA LYS A 177 -9.15 6.34 20.19
C LYS A 177 -7.72 6.55 19.68
N TRP A 178 -7.38 5.92 18.55
CA TRP A 178 -6.01 5.89 18.06
C TRP A 178 -5.93 6.47 16.65
N THR A 179 -5.36 7.66 16.54
CA THR A 179 -5.01 8.21 15.24
C THR A 179 -3.76 7.54 14.71
N GLY A 180 -3.69 7.33 13.41
CA GLY A 180 -2.53 6.69 12.80
C GLY A 180 -2.69 6.54 11.31
N GLY A 181 -1.84 5.67 10.77
CA GLY A 181 -1.87 5.26 9.39
C GLY A 181 -0.92 4.10 9.18
N HIS A 182 -1.08 3.40 8.07
CA HIS A 182 -0.17 2.35 7.64
C HIS A 182 -0.08 2.37 6.12
N ASP A 183 0.96 1.75 5.59
CA ASP A 183 1.20 1.62 4.17
C ASP A 183 1.79 0.25 3.87
N VAL A 184 1.45 -0.32 2.72
CA VAL A 184 1.93 -1.64 2.29
C VAL A 184 2.11 -1.63 0.78
N VAL A 185 3.19 -2.25 0.31
CA VAL A 185 3.31 -2.67 -1.10
C VAL A 185 2.39 -3.89 -1.29
N GLY A 186 1.64 -3.92 -2.39
CA GLY A 186 0.76 -5.06 -2.67
C GLY A 186 1.53 -6.36 -2.96
N ALA A 187 0.91 -7.49 -2.66
CA ALA A 187 1.47 -8.79 -3.06
C ALA A 187 1.35 -8.95 -4.59
N ILE A 188 2.40 -9.40 -5.25
CA ILE A 188 2.41 -9.59 -6.72
C ILE A 188 1.90 -10.97 -7.17
N GLU A 189 1.74 -11.89 -6.21
CA GLU A 189 1.24 -13.24 -6.43
C GLU A 189 0.31 -13.66 -5.28
N THR A 190 -0.61 -14.57 -5.57
CA THR A 190 -1.38 -15.28 -4.55
C THR A 190 -0.62 -16.50 -4.08
N SER A 191 -0.90 -16.96 -2.86
CA SER A 191 -0.25 -18.15 -2.29
C SER A 191 -1.23 -18.93 -1.43
N THR A 192 -0.99 -20.23 -1.30
CA THR A 192 -1.70 -21.08 -0.34
C THR A 192 -1.20 -20.88 1.09
N VAL A 193 -0.08 -20.17 1.28
CA VAL A 193 0.52 -19.90 2.61
C VAL A 193 1.13 -18.50 2.63
N PHE A 194 0.83 -17.75 3.70
CA PHE A 194 1.48 -16.49 4.06
C PHE A 194 1.99 -16.57 5.50
N TYR A 195 3.07 -15.85 5.81
CA TYR A 195 3.71 -15.84 7.13
C TYR A 195 3.77 -14.43 7.69
N PHE A 196 3.46 -14.29 8.99
CA PHE A 196 3.59 -13.05 9.74
C PHE A 196 4.45 -13.33 10.98
N ALA A 197 5.44 -12.48 11.24
CA ALA A 197 6.41 -12.70 12.32
C ALA A 197 6.09 -11.94 13.61
N GLU A 198 5.18 -10.95 13.55
CA GLU A 198 4.81 -10.09 14.68
C GLU A 198 3.31 -10.24 15.00
N GLY A 199 2.96 -10.07 16.27
CA GLY A 199 1.58 -9.99 16.74
C GLY A 199 1.49 -10.04 18.27
N THR A 200 0.49 -9.36 18.84
CA THR A 200 0.25 -9.36 20.29
C THR A 200 -1.23 -9.11 20.63
N CYS A 201 -1.77 -9.91 21.53
CA CYS A 201 -3.10 -9.70 22.13
C CYS A 201 -3.01 -9.14 23.56
N ARG A 202 -1.89 -8.50 23.91
CA ARG A 202 -1.73 -7.83 25.21
C ARG A 202 -2.77 -6.70 25.36
N PRO A 203 -3.15 -6.34 26.60
CA PRO A 203 -4.04 -5.21 26.83
C PRO A 203 -3.56 -3.94 26.10
N GLY A 204 -4.48 -3.28 25.38
CA GLY A 204 -4.20 -2.08 24.59
C GLY A 204 -3.81 -2.31 23.13
N PHE A 205 -3.73 -3.57 22.68
CA PHE A 205 -3.58 -3.93 21.26
C PHE A 205 -4.89 -4.51 20.70
N ASP A 206 -5.15 -4.27 19.42
CA ASP A 206 -6.31 -4.79 18.71
C ASP A 206 -5.89 -5.35 17.33
N PRO A 207 -5.30 -6.57 17.29
CA PRO A 207 -4.80 -7.16 16.06
C PRO A 207 -5.89 -7.87 15.26
N TYR A 208 -5.74 -7.90 13.94
CA TYR A 208 -6.55 -8.71 13.04
C TYR A 208 -5.72 -9.19 11.85
N ILE A 209 -6.15 -10.28 11.21
CA ILE A 209 -5.57 -10.81 9.98
C ILE A 209 -6.62 -10.69 8.88
N SER A 210 -6.32 -9.89 7.86
CA SER A 210 -7.19 -9.74 6.70
C SER A 210 -6.81 -10.74 5.62
N ILE A 211 -7.81 -11.40 5.04
CA ILE A 211 -7.63 -12.44 4.03
C ILE A 211 -8.44 -12.05 2.80
N GLN A 212 -7.79 -12.08 1.64
CA GLN A 212 -8.44 -11.92 0.35
C GLN A 212 -8.50 -13.27 -0.36
N ASN A 213 -9.69 -13.60 -0.84
CA ASN A 213 -9.89 -14.66 -1.82
C ASN A 213 -10.23 -14.02 -3.17
N PRO A 214 -9.26 -13.88 -4.09
CA PRO A 214 -9.52 -13.33 -5.42
C PRO A 214 -10.08 -14.37 -6.41
N GLY A 215 -10.28 -15.62 -5.97
CA GLY A 215 -10.79 -16.72 -6.77
C GLY A 215 -12.32 -16.74 -6.86
N GLY A 216 -12.84 -17.49 -7.84
CA GLY A 216 -14.27 -17.66 -8.08
C GLY A 216 -14.96 -18.74 -7.23
N THR A 217 -14.24 -19.37 -6.30
CA THR A 217 -14.74 -20.43 -5.41
C THR A 217 -14.36 -20.11 -3.97
N ALA A 218 -15.11 -20.64 -3.00
CA ALA A 218 -14.78 -20.52 -1.58
C ALA A 218 -13.35 -21.05 -1.31
N ALA A 219 -12.65 -20.39 -0.39
CA ALA A 219 -11.34 -20.79 0.10
C ALA A 219 -11.48 -21.11 1.58
N GLU A 220 -11.19 -22.36 1.95
CA GLU A 220 -11.17 -22.82 3.35
C GLU A 220 -9.81 -22.46 3.94
N VAL A 221 -9.76 -21.73 5.06
CA VAL A 221 -8.51 -21.17 5.58
C VAL A 221 -8.21 -21.72 6.96
N ALA A 222 -6.96 -22.14 7.18
CA ALA A 222 -6.46 -22.46 8.52
C ALA A 222 -5.42 -21.41 8.95
N ILE A 223 -5.53 -20.94 10.19
CA ILE A 223 -4.55 -20.04 10.80
C ILE A 223 -3.83 -20.81 11.91
N THR A 224 -2.50 -20.75 11.92
CA THR A 224 -1.67 -21.31 12.99
C THR A 224 -0.90 -20.19 13.67
N TYR A 225 -1.11 -20.04 14.98
CA TYR A 225 -0.41 -19.08 15.82
C TYR A 225 0.75 -19.74 16.54
N MET A 226 1.96 -19.20 16.37
CA MET A 226 3.12 -19.56 17.17
C MET A 226 3.23 -18.59 18.35
N LYS A 227 3.11 -19.08 19.58
CA LYS A 227 3.08 -18.24 20.78
C LYS A 227 4.48 -18.08 21.38
N GLY A 228 4.66 -16.99 22.13
CA GLY A 228 5.93 -16.70 22.84
C GLY A 228 6.31 -17.70 23.93
N ASP A 229 5.40 -18.60 24.33
CA ASP A 229 5.65 -19.72 25.24
C ASP A 229 6.07 -21.01 24.50
N ALA A 230 6.41 -20.89 23.20
CA ALA A 230 6.77 -21.98 22.29
C ALA A 230 5.67 -23.01 22.01
N THR A 231 4.42 -22.74 22.38
CA THR A 231 3.27 -23.58 21.99
C THR A 231 2.53 -22.99 20.79
N THR A 232 1.69 -23.81 20.14
CA THR A 232 0.89 -23.39 18.99
C THR A 232 -0.60 -23.42 19.29
N ALA A 233 -1.36 -22.56 18.63
CA ALA A 233 -2.82 -22.64 18.53
C ALA A 233 -3.23 -22.62 17.06
N ALA A 234 -4.39 -23.17 16.71
CA ALA A 234 -4.89 -23.12 15.34
C ALA A 234 -6.41 -22.94 15.31
N GLU A 235 -6.89 -22.32 14.24
CA GLU A 235 -8.31 -22.17 13.92
C GLU A 235 -8.55 -22.38 12.42
N THR A 236 -9.80 -22.69 12.06
CA THR A 236 -10.25 -22.86 10.67
C THR A 236 -11.44 -21.94 10.42
N LEU A 237 -11.39 -21.19 9.31
CA LEU A 237 -12.37 -20.19 8.88
C LEU A 237 -13.06 -20.66 7.60
#